data_AF-A0A5N6J3T8-F1
#
_entry.id   AF-A0A5N6J3T8-F1
#
_cell.length_a   1.000
_cell.length_b   1.000
_cell.length_c   1.000
_cell.angle_alpha   90.00
_cell.angle_beta   90.00
_cell.angle_gamma   90.00
#
_symmetry.space_group_name_H-M   'P 1'
#
loop_
_entity.id
_entity.type
_entity.pdbx_description
1 polymer ?
#
loop_
_entity_poly.entity_id
_entity_poly.type
_entity_poly.pdbx_seq_one_letter_code
_entity_poly.pdbx_strand_id
1 'polypeptide(L)'
;MKTHPILLLFSEVIVCATILGFANSQSPIRLGGLLIIFLCMWKCITTCPTYLVRSAWASLAGGYAVTIFFHYIDIALLSQWSFETNMPATEPSQLKDEYESVRRWKSPLAKEGSSWKGKLRFGLSSTFTTRFCGTPHEVRNVPRFSNSDPNYAPSRPRFIRDTALTVLLCYLILDAMDAGANPAMVHEYFSEQNIPFFRRFHDISGNEILMRASGGIGVILGLMCSQGGFYNLFALISNVLGLSAPKDWPPFYGSPLEAYSLRRFWG
;
A
#
# COMPACT_ATOMS: atom_id res chain seq x y z
N MET A 1 -17.49 20.52 14.29
CA MET A 1 -17.64 19.05 14.23
C MET A 1 -16.26 18.43 14.11
N LYS A 2 -16.00 17.35 14.85
CA LYS A 2 -14.69 16.73 15.02
C LYS A 2 -14.60 15.55 14.02
N THR A 3 -13.96 15.73 12.86
CA THR A 3 -13.98 14.75 11.76
C THR A 3 -13.16 13.50 12.09
N HIS A 4 -13.75 12.32 11.89
CA HIS A 4 -13.09 11.04 12.16
C HIS A 4 -12.06 10.70 11.07
N PRO A 5 -10.85 10.18 11.40
CA PRO A 5 -9.79 9.89 10.43
C PRO A 5 -10.19 8.93 9.31
N ILE A 6 -11.02 7.91 9.62
CA ILE A 6 -11.54 6.98 8.60
C ILE A 6 -12.36 7.70 7.53
N LEU A 7 -13.15 8.73 7.89
CA LEU A 7 -13.92 9.50 6.91
C LEU A 7 -13.02 10.33 5.99
N LEU A 8 -11.88 10.80 6.51
CA LEU A 8 -10.87 11.49 5.71
C LEU A 8 -10.23 10.54 4.71
N LEU A 9 -9.87 9.32 5.14
CA LEU A 9 -9.34 8.28 4.26
C LEU A 9 -10.34 7.90 3.15
N PHE A 10 -11.62 7.75 3.47
CA PHE A 10 -12.65 7.53 2.45
C PHE A 10 -12.76 8.71 1.49
N SER A 11 -12.62 9.94 1.98
CA SER A 11 -12.64 11.14 1.14
C SER A 11 -11.45 11.16 0.17
N GLU A 12 -10.26 10.76 0.61
CA GLU A 12 -9.08 10.63 -0.25
C GLU A 12 -9.31 9.61 -1.36
N VAL A 13 -9.83 8.42 -1.03
CA VAL A 13 -10.16 7.38 -2.01
C VAL A 13 -11.18 7.90 -3.03
N ILE A 14 -12.25 8.57 -2.57
CA ILE A 14 -13.30 9.10 -3.45
C ILE A 14 -12.70 10.14 -4.40
N VAL A 15 -11.94 11.10 -3.89
CA VAL A 15 -11.32 12.16 -4.71
C VAL A 15 -10.35 11.56 -5.72
N CYS A 16 -9.49 10.63 -5.28
CA CYS A 16 -8.55 9.94 -6.15
C CYS A 16 -9.26 9.19 -7.28
N ALA A 17 -10.25 8.35 -6.93
CA ALA A 17 -11.01 7.55 -7.89
C ALA A 17 -11.83 8.43 -8.85
N THR A 18 -12.48 9.48 -8.37
CA THR A 18 -13.25 10.39 -9.21
C THR A 18 -12.34 11.12 -10.20
N ILE A 19 -11.18 11.62 -9.76
CA ILE A 19 -10.29 12.33 -10.67
C ILE A 19 -9.70 11.39 -11.70
N LEU A 20 -9.23 10.20 -11.31
CA LEU A 20 -8.67 9.24 -12.27
C LEU A 20 -9.71 8.74 -13.27
N GLY A 21 -10.95 8.53 -12.82
CA GLY A 21 -12.04 8.06 -13.69
C GLY A 21 -12.57 9.12 -14.66
N PHE A 22 -12.66 10.37 -14.22
CA PHE A 22 -13.47 11.38 -14.92
C PHE A 22 -12.68 12.59 -15.44
N ALA A 23 -11.51 12.91 -14.88
CA ALA A 23 -10.70 14.02 -15.35
C ALA A 23 -9.75 13.61 -16.48
N ASN A 24 -9.63 14.46 -17.50
CA ASN A 24 -8.61 14.33 -18.52
C ASN A 24 -7.19 14.35 -17.89
N SER A 25 -6.24 13.64 -18.49
CA SER A 25 -4.84 13.54 -18.02
C SER A 25 -4.14 14.89 -17.86
N GLN A 26 -4.46 15.85 -18.73
CA GLN A 26 -3.83 17.18 -18.73
C GLN A 26 -4.66 18.25 -18.01
N SER A 27 -5.78 17.87 -17.39
CA SER A 27 -6.68 18.84 -16.77
C SER A 27 -6.07 19.43 -15.48
N PRO A 28 -6.11 20.76 -15.28
CA PRO A 28 -5.64 21.39 -14.05
C PRO A 28 -6.46 20.99 -12.81
N ILE A 29 -7.63 20.38 -12.98
CA ILE A 29 -8.45 19.87 -11.87
C ILE A 29 -7.71 18.82 -11.03
N ARG A 30 -6.71 18.13 -11.61
CA ARG A 30 -5.86 17.19 -10.88
C ARG A 30 -5.02 17.87 -9.79
N LEU A 31 -4.61 19.12 -10.00
CA LEU A 31 -3.92 19.90 -8.96
C LEU A 31 -4.87 20.26 -7.80
N GLY A 32 -6.14 20.52 -8.10
CA GLY A 32 -7.17 20.69 -7.08
C GLY A 32 -7.38 19.42 -6.25
N GLY A 33 -7.40 18.27 -6.92
CA GLY A 33 -7.41 16.95 -6.27
C GLY A 33 -6.26 16.72 -5.31
N LEU A 34 -5.05 17.06 -5.73
CA LEU A 34 -3.84 16.96 -4.91
C LEU A 34 -4.01 17.74 -3.60
N LEU A 35 -4.49 19.00 -3.68
CA LEU A 35 -4.70 19.83 -2.49
C LEU A 35 -5.72 19.20 -1.54
N ILE A 36 -6.83 18.68 -2.05
CA ILE A 36 -7.86 18.04 -1.21
C ILE A 36 -7.29 16.80 -0.53
N ILE A 37 -6.62 15.91 -1.29
CA ILE A 37 -6.01 14.70 -0.75
C ILE A 37 -4.93 15.06 0.29
N PHE A 38 -4.10 16.06 0.04
CA PHE A 38 -3.10 16.54 1.00
C PHE A 38 -3.74 17.00 2.31
N LEU A 39 -4.81 17.81 2.24
CA LEU A 39 -5.51 18.30 3.44
C LEU A 39 -6.17 17.16 4.22
N CYS A 40 -6.78 16.21 3.52
CA CYS A 40 -7.34 15.00 4.14
C CYS A 40 -6.25 14.17 4.81
N MET A 41 -5.13 13.92 4.13
CA MET A 41 -4.00 13.15 4.64
C MET A 41 -3.42 13.82 5.89
N TRP A 42 -3.12 15.12 5.81
CA TRP A 42 -2.58 15.89 6.93
C TRP A 42 -3.50 15.82 8.16
N LYS A 43 -4.80 16.00 7.92
CA LYS A 43 -5.79 15.92 9.00
C LYS A 43 -5.96 14.49 9.53
N CYS A 44 -5.86 13.48 8.68
CA CYS A 44 -5.93 12.07 9.05
C CYS A 44 -4.77 11.72 9.99
N ILE A 45 -3.52 12.01 9.60
CA ILE A 45 -2.31 11.72 10.39
C ILE A 45 -2.38 12.39 11.77
N THR A 46 -2.74 13.67 11.80
CA THR A 46 -2.79 14.44 13.07
C THR A 46 -3.93 14.02 13.99
N THR A 47 -4.97 13.37 13.48
CA THR A 47 -6.12 12.92 14.28
C THR A 47 -6.07 11.43 14.63
N CYS A 48 -5.40 10.59 13.84
CA CYS A 48 -5.32 9.15 14.06
C CYS A 48 -4.94 8.76 15.50
N PRO A 49 -3.88 9.30 16.12
CA PRO A 49 -3.49 8.94 17.49
C PRO A 49 -4.55 9.29 18.54
N THR A 50 -5.41 10.28 18.27
CA THR A 50 -6.43 10.74 19.21
C THR A 50 -7.74 9.96 19.13
N TYR A 51 -8.07 9.39 17.95
CA TYR A 51 -9.34 8.68 17.73
C TYR A 51 -9.17 7.16 17.75
N LEU A 52 -8.02 6.66 17.31
CA LEU A 52 -7.77 5.22 17.19
C LEU A 52 -6.94 4.78 18.39
N VAL A 53 -7.61 4.10 19.32
CA VAL A 53 -7.07 3.71 20.64
C VAL A 53 -5.81 2.84 20.51
N ARG A 54 -5.75 1.97 19.49
CA ARG A 54 -4.56 1.13 19.26
C ARG A 54 -3.65 1.75 18.21
N SER A 55 -2.37 1.78 18.53
CA SER A 55 -1.31 2.32 17.68
C SER A 55 -1.27 1.67 16.28
N ALA A 56 -1.56 0.36 16.19
CA ALA A 56 -1.63 -0.36 14.92
C ALA A 56 -2.73 0.19 13.98
N TRP A 57 -3.90 0.51 14.51
CA TRP A 57 -5.00 1.08 13.72
C TRP A 57 -4.72 2.54 13.33
N ALA A 58 -4.13 3.31 14.25
CA ALA A 58 -3.66 4.67 13.94
C ALA A 58 -2.61 4.67 12.81
N SER A 59 -1.65 3.75 12.89
CA SER A 59 -0.58 3.57 11.90
C SER A 59 -1.13 3.10 10.55
N LEU A 60 -2.14 2.22 10.54
CA LEU A 60 -2.86 1.83 9.32
C LEU A 60 -3.45 3.05 8.62
N ALA A 61 -4.32 3.78 9.33
CA ALA A 61 -5.09 4.86 8.73
C ALA A 61 -4.17 5.99 8.25
N GLY A 62 -3.18 6.37 9.07
CA GLY A 62 -2.16 7.34 8.67
C GLY A 62 -1.29 6.86 7.51
N GLY A 63 -0.82 5.60 7.55
CA GLY A 63 0.05 5.04 6.52
C GLY A 63 -0.64 4.93 5.15
N TYR A 64 -1.91 4.50 5.12
CA TYR A 64 -2.67 4.45 3.87
C TYR A 64 -3.03 5.85 3.35
N ALA A 65 -3.28 6.82 4.23
CA ALA A 65 -3.50 8.20 3.79
C ALA A 65 -2.27 8.75 3.06
N VAL A 66 -1.08 8.54 3.65
CA VAL A 66 0.20 8.89 3.00
C VAL A 66 0.40 8.14 1.69
N THR A 67 0.08 6.83 1.68
CA THR A 67 0.21 5.99 0.48
C THR A 67 -0.69 6.50 -0.65
N ILE A 68 -1.95 6.84 -0.38
CA ILE A 68 -2.88 7.37 -1.38
C ILE A 68 -2.39 8.72 -1.91
N PHE A 69 -1.85 9.58 -1.04
CA PHE A 69 -1.28 10.86 -1.47
C PHE A 69 -0.10 10.69 -2.45
N PHE A 70 0.89 9.85 -2.11
CA PHE A 70 2.02 9.61 -3.02
C PHE A 70 1.61 8.85 -4.29
N HIS A 71 0.71 7.88 -4.15
CA HIS A 71 0.15 7.17 -5.31
C HIS A 71 -0.58 8.12 -6.25
N TYR A 72 -1.33 9.08 -5.71
CA TYR A 72 -1.99 10.11 -6.51
C TYR A 72 -0.98 10.98 -7.28
N ILE A 73 0.11 11.42 -6.63
CA ILE A 73 1.17 12.17 -7.30
C ILE A 73 1.71 11.36 -8.48
N ASP A 74 2.07 10.10 -8.25
CA ASP A 74 2.60 9.23 -9.30
C ASP A 74 1.59 9.03 -10.44
N ILE A 75 0.42 8.48 -10.14
CA ILE A 75 -0.50 8.02 -11.18
C ILE A 75 -1.24 9.18 -11.86
N ALA A 76 -1.64 10.21 -11.11
CA ALA A 76 -2.46 11.30 -11.62
C ALA A 76 -1.63 12.43 -12.22
N LEU A 77 -0.47 12.75 -11.65
CA LEU A 77 0.31 13.94 -12.04
C LEU A 77 1.56 13.60 -12.86
N LEU A 78 2.34 12.59 -12.44
CA LEU A 78 3.60 12.24 -13.11
C LEU A 78 3.36 11.33 -14.32
N SER A 79 2.70 10.20 -14.09
CA SER A 79 2.37 9.20 -15.10
C SER A 79 1.12 9.59 -15.92
N GLN A 80 0.33 10.55 -15.41
CA GLN A 80 -0.85 11.12 -16.08
C GLN A 80 -1.81 10.09 -16.68
N TRP A 81 -2.13 9.05 -15.92
CA TRP A 81 -3.02 7.98 -16.38
C TRP A 81 -4.38 8.53 -16.79
N SER A 82 -4.95 8.01 -17.88
CA SER A 82 -6.30 8.38 -18.33
C SER A 82 -7.15 7.15 -18.62
N PHE A 83 -8.45 7.27 -18.37
CA PHE A 83 -9.42 6.23 -18.72
C PHE A 83 -9.46 5.93 -20.23
N GLU A 84 -9.30 6.96 -21.06
CA GLU A 84 -9.38 6.86 -22.54
C GLU A 84 -8.27 5.95 -23.10
N THR A 85 -7.06 6.16 -22.61
CA THR A 85 -5.87 5.41 -23.03
C THR A 85 -5.69 4.12 -22.24
N ASN A 86 -6.18 4.08 -20.99
CA ASN A 86 -5.93 3.02 -20.01
C ASN A 86 -4.43 2.71 -19.84
N MET A 87 -3.57 3.72 -20.05
CA MET A 87 -2.11 3.65 -20.01
C MET A 87 -1.52 4.96 -19.48
N PRO A 88 -0.25 4.97 -19.00
CA PRO A 88 0.48 6.20 -18.70
C PRO A 88 0.65 7.07 -19.95
N ALA A 89 0.58 8.40 -19.81
CA ALA A 89 0.83 9.32 -20.93
C ALA A 89 2.31 9.32 -21.36
N THR A 90 3.21 8.90 -20.47
CA THR A 90 4.67 8.95 -20.62
C THR A 90 5.26 7.72 -21.32
N GLU A 91 4.45 6.71 -21.69
CA GLU A 91 4.99 5.50 -22.32
C GLU A 91 5.43 5.70 -23.78
N PRO A 92 6.56 5.09 -24.21
CA PRO A 92 7.06 5.17 -25.58
C PRO A 92 6.06 4.58 -26.59
N SER A 93 5.92 5.22 -27.75
CA SER A 93 4.97 4.81 -28.81
C SER A 93 5.15 3.37 -29.31
N GLN A 94 6.34 2.77 -29.16
CA GLN A 94 6.62 1.40 -29.60
C GLN A 94 5.97 0.32 -28.72
N LEU A 95 5.79 0.58 -27.42
CA LEU A 95 5.05 -0.30 -26.50
C LEU A 95 3.53 -0.15 -26.69
N LYS A 96 3.09 0.99 -27.21
CA LYS A 96 1.70 1.34 -27.46
C LYS A 96 1.03 0.37 -28.43
N ASP A 97 1.73 -0.03 -29.50
CA ASP A 97 1.21 -0.97 -30.52
C ASP A 97 1.08 -2.40 -29.97
N GLU A 98 2.03 -2.83 -29.13
CA GLU A 98 2.01 -4.12 -28.46
C GLU A 98 0.85 -4.19 -27.45
N TYR A 99 0.66 -3.13 -26.65
CA TYR A 99 -0.45 -3.04 -25.69
C TYR A 99 -1.83 -2.87 -26.36
N GLU A 100 -1.92 -2.14 -27.48
CA GLU A 100 -3.15 -2.06 -28.27
C GLU A 100 -3.56 -3.42 -28.85
N SER A 101 -2.60 -4.25 -29.23
CA SER A 101 -2.87 -5.61 -29.70
C SER A 101 -3.45 -6.51 -28.59
N VAL A 102 -2.93 -6.41 -27.36
CA VAL A 102 -3.44 -7.10 -26.16
C VAL A 102 -4.81 -6.56 -25.74
N ARG A 103 -5.04 -5.24 -25.87
CA ARG A 103 -6.34 -4.59 -25.56
C ARG A 103 -7.44 -5.02 -26.53
N ARG A 104 -7.14 -5.17 -27.83
CA ARG A 104 -8.08 -5.74 -28.81
C ARG A 104 -8.50 -7.17 -28.46
N TRP A 105 -7.60 -7.94 -27.84
CA TRP A 105 -7.85 -9.33 -27.46
C TRP A 105 -8.71 -9.46 -26.19
N LYS A 106 -8.52 -8.58 -25.19
CA LYS A 106 -9.39 -8.49 -23.98
C LYS A 106 -10.60 -7.56 -24.24
N SER A 107 -11.44 -7.97 -25.17
CA SER A 107 -12.61 -7.25 -25.71
C SER A 107 -13.78 -6.82 -24.80
N PRO A 108 -13.90 -7.19 -23.49
CA PRO A 108 -15.01 -6.68 -22.67
C PRO A 108 -14.83 -5.24 -22.15
N LEU A 109 -13.61 -4.79 -21.86
CA LEU A 109 -13.34 -3.47 -21.25
C LEU A 109 -13.40 -2.32 -22.27
N ALA A 110 -13.07 -2.60 -23.54
CA ALA A 110 -13.08 -1.59 -24.60
C ALA A 110 -14.49 -1.19 -25.05
N LYS A 111 -15.50 -2.05 -24.88
CA LYS A 111 -16.90 -1.75 -25.23
C LYS A 111 -17.63 -0.88 -24.21
N GLU A 112 -17.07 -0.67 -23.02
CA GLU A 112 -17.66 0.14 -21.94
C GLU A 112 -17.16 1.60 -21.94
N GLY A 113 -16.42 2.01 -22.98
CA GLY A 113 -15.60 3.23 -23.08
C GLY A 113 -16.29 4.59 -22.97
N SER A 114 -17.59 4.67 -22.71
CA SER A 114 -18.31 5.93 -22.43
C SER A 114 -19.21 5.88 -21.20
N SER A 115 -19.36 4.71 -20.56
CA SER A 115 -20.27 4.56 -19.43
C SER A 115 -19.65 5.11 -18.14
N TRP A 116 -20.41 5.90 -17.39
CA TRP A 116 -20.02 6.41 -16.07
C TRP A 116 -19.57 5.27 -15.12
N LYS A 117 -20.14 4.06 -15.28
CA LYS A 117 -19.75 2.86 -14.53
C LYS A 117 -18.32 2.41 -14.86
N GLY A 118 -17.94 2.46 -16.14
CA GLY A 118 -16.59 2.13 -16.60
C GLY A 118 -15.56 3.11 -16.03
N LYS A 119 -15.86 4.41 -16.08
CA LYS A 119 -15.02 5.47 -15.48
C LYS A 119 -14.85 5.30 -13.97
N LEU A 120 -15.93 5.04 -13.24
CA LEU A 120 -15.89 4.81 -11.80
C LEU A 120 -15.08 3.55 -11.46
N ARG A 121 -15.30 2.45 -12.20
CA ARG A 121 -14.56 1.20 -12.01
C ARG A 121 -13.06 1.39 -12.27
N PHE A 122 -12.69 2.09 -13.35
CA PHE A 122 -11.31 2.43 -13.65
C PHE A 122 -10.68 3.28 -12.55
N GLY A 123 -11.38 4.33 -12.09
CA GLY A 123 -10.90 5.19 -11.01
C GLY A 123 -10.66 4.42 -9.71
N LEU A 124 -11.62 3.60 -9.29
CA LEU A 124 -11.49 2.76 -8.10
C LEU A 124 -10.36 1.74 -8.25
N SER A 125 -10.30 1.02 -9.37
CA SER A 125 -9.24 0.04 -9.62
C SER A 125 -7.87 0.72 -9.58
N SER A 126 -7.70 1.84 -10.29
CA SER A 126 -6.44 2.58 -10.36
C SER A 126 -6.00 3.12 -9.00
N THR A 127 -6.96 3.48 -8.13
CA THR A 127 -6.68 3.96 -6.76
C THR A 127 -6.13 2.84 -5.86
N PHE A 128 -6.64 1.61 -5.99
CA PHE A 128 -6.27 0.49 -5.13
C PHE A 128 -5.16 -0.41 -5.71
N THR A 129 -4.82 -0.26 -6.98
CA THR A 129 -3.86 -1.10 -7.68
C THR A 129 -2.51 -0.38 -7.81
N THR A 130 -1.76 -0.27 -6.71
CA THR A 130 -0.43 0.39 -6.70
C THR A 130 0.66 -0.41 -7.42
N ARG A 131 0.52 -1.74 -7.50
CA ARG A 131 1.50 -2.65 -8.13
C ARG A 131 1.09 -3.13 -9.52
N PHE A 132 -0.11 -2.77 -9.98
CA PHE A 132 -0.61 -3.16 -11.31
C PHE A 132 -0.50 -4.65 -11.64
N CYS A 133 -0.65 -5.49 -10.60
CA CYS A 133 -0.53 -6.94 -10.68
C CYS A 133 -1.45 -7.53 -11.76
N GLY A 134 -0.91 -8.43 -12.59
CA GLY A 134 -1.64 -9.10 -13.67
C GLY A 134 -2.01 -8.19 -14.84
N THR A 135 -1.51 -6.96 -14.87
CA THR A 135 -1.69 -6.02 -15.99
C THR A 135 -0.38 -5.86 -16.77
N PRO A 136 -0.44 -5.33 -18.00
CA PRO A 136 0.76 -5.11 -18.80
C PRO A 136 1.73 -4.06 -18.21
N HIS A 137 1.29 -3.28 -17.21
CA HIS A 137 2.09 -2.28 -16.49
C HIS A 137 2.47 -2.76 -15.07
N GLU A 138 2.46 -4.08 -14.82
CA GLU A 138 2.89 -4.65 -13.55
C GLU A 138 4.30 -4.17 -13.18
N VAL A 139 4.48 -3.74 -11.93
CA VAL A 139 5.78 -3.29 -11.43
C VAL A 139 6.79 -4.44 -11.50
N ARG A 140 8.04 -4.13 -11.82
CA ARG A 140 9.10 -5.13 -11.89
C ARG A 140 9.28 -5.83 -10.53
N ASN A 141 9.64 -7.12 -10.58
CA ASN A 141 9.94 -7.94 -9.41
C ASN A 141 8.78 -8.10 -8.41
N VAL A 142 7.52 -8.10 -8.89
CA VAL A 142 6.39 -8.55 -8.07
C VAL A 142 6.64 -10.00 -7.62
N PRO A 143 6.56 -10.28 -6.30
CA PRO A 143 6.77 -11.63 -5.79
C PRO A 143 5.78 -12.63 -6.39
N ARG A 144 6.27 -13.84 -6.68
CA ARG A 144 5.45 -14.93 -7.24
C ARG A 144 5.01 -15.89 -6.15
N PHE A 145 3.90 -16.59 -6.38
CA PHE A 145 3.44 -17.66 -5.48
C PHE A 145 4.38 -18.88 -5.48
N SER A 146 5.08 -19.12 -6.59
CA SER A 146 6.04 -20.20 -6.74
C SER A 146 7.25 -19.72 -7.53
N ASN A 147 8.45 -20.08 -7.06
CA ASN A 147 9.69 -19.83 -7.80
C ASN A 147 9.87 -20.82 -8.96
N SER A 148 9.29 -22.02 -8.86
CA SER A 148 9.43 -23.09 -9.85
C SER A 148 8.43 -22.96 -11.00
N ASP A 149 7.23 -22.47 -10.72
CA ASP A 149 6.17 -22.27 -11.71
C ASP A 149 5.69 -20.80 -11.70
N PRO A 150 6.14 -19.98 -12.66
CA PRO A 150 5.75 -18.58 -12.78
C PRO A 150 4.25 -18.33 -12.90
N ASN A 151 3.49 -19.30 -13.41
CA ASN A 151 2.05 -19.17 -13.66
C ASN A 151 1.20 -19.77 -12.53
N TYR A 152 1.85 -20.32 -11.50
CA TYR A 152 1.15 -20.91 -10.37
C TYR A 152 0.35 -19.86 -9.61
N ALA A 153 -0.94 -20.14 -9.40
CA ALA A 153 -1.78 -19.45 -8.44
C ALA A 153 -2.48 -20.49 -7.54
N PRO A 154 -2.58 -20.24 -6.23
CA PRO A 154 -3.26 -21.15 -5.32
C PRO A 154 -4.75 -21.24 -5.64
N SER A 155 -5.38 -22.37 -5.33
CA SER A 155 -6.83 -22.48 -5.37
C SER A 155 -7.46 -21.53 -4.36
N ARG A 156 -8.66 -20.99 -4.67
CA ARG A 156 -9.37 -20.04 -3.80
C ARG A 156 -9.51 -20.52 -2.34
N PRO A 157 -9.91 -21.77 -2.02
CA PRO A 157 -10.01 -22.19 -0.62
C PRO A 157 -8.65 -22.26 0.09
N ARG A 158 -7.58 -22.69 -0.60
CA ARG A 158 -6.22 -22.70 -0.04
C ARG A 158 -5.75 -21.27 0.23
N PHE A 159 -5.92 -20.38 -0.74
CA PHE A 159 -5.59 -18.96 -0.61
C PHE A 159 -6.31 -18.31 0.57
N ILE A 160 -7.64 -18.49 0.69
CA ILE A 160 -8.43 -17.93 1.79
C ILE A 160 -7.90 -18.40 3.14
N ARG A 161 -7.63 -19.71 3.29
CA ARG A 161 -7.07 -20.27 4.52
C ARG A 161 -5.72 -19.64 4.87
N ASP A 162 -4.78 -19.65 3.93
CA ASP A 162 -3.41 -19.17 4.16
C ASP A 162 -3.37 -17.66 4.43
N THR A 163 -4.22 -16.90 3.74
CA THR A 163 -4.40 -15.46 3.94
C THR A 163 -5.03 -15.17 5.30
N ALA A 164 -6.05 -15.93 5.72
CA ALA A 164 -6.68 -15.78 7.03
C ALA A 164 -5.70 -16.09 8.18
N LEU A 165 -4.88 -17.13 8.04
CA LEU A 165 -3.81 -17.43 8.99
C LEU A 165 -2.78 -16.29 9.05
N THR A 166 -2.39 -15.73 7.91
CA THR A 166 -1.47 -14.59 7.85
C THR A 166 -2.05 -13.37 8.56
N VAL A 167 -3.31 -13.02 8.29
CA VAL A 167 -4.00 -11.90 8.96
C VAL A 167 -4.06 -12.11 10.47
N LEU A 168 -4.42 -13.32 10.90
CA LEU A 168 -4.47 -13.66 12.32
C LEU A 168 -3.09 -13.52 12.98
N LEU A 169 -2.05 -14.07 12.38
CA LEU A 169 -0.68 -13.97 12.89
C LEU A 169 -0.19 -12.52 12.96
N CYS A 170 -0.39 -11.73 11.91
CA CYS A 170 -0.03 -10.31 11.91
C CYS A 170 -0.77 -9.55 13.02
N TYR A 171 -2.06 -9.83 13.22
CA TYR A 171 -2.84 -9.22 14.29
C TYR A 171 -2.31 -9.59 15.68
N LEU A 172 -2.06 -10.88 15.93
CA LEU A 172 -1.53 -11.36 17.21
C LEU A 172 -0.14 -10.80 17.52
N ILE A 173 0.74 -10.68 16.51
CA ILE A 173 2.06 -10.06 16.68
C ILE A 173 1.91 -8.59 17.08
N LEU A 174 1.07 -7.83 16.37
CA LEU A 174 0.83 -6.42 16.69
C LEU A 174 0.19 -6.23 18.08
N ASP A 175 -0.73 -7.12 18.47
CA ASP A 175 -1.36 -7.12 19.80
C ASP A 175 -0.33 -7.43 20.90
N ALA A 176 0.55 -8.43 20.69
CA ALA A 176 1.61 -8.76 21.62
C ALA A 176 2.65 -7.63 21.77
N MET A 177 2.98 -6.94 20.67
CA MET A 177 3.86 -5.76 20.70
C MET A 177 3.25 -4.61 21.51
N ASP A 178 1.96 -4.34 21.34
CA ASP A 178 1.23 -3.29 22.07
C ASP A 178 1.12 -3.65 23.56
N ALA A 179 0.82 -4.92 23.88
CA ALA A 179 0.76 -5.42 25.25
C ALA A 179 2.13 -5.41 25.96
N GLY A 180 3.22 -5.64 25.21
CA GLY A 180 4.58 -5.61 25.73
C GLY A 180 5.18 -4.21 25.84
N ALA A 181 4.50 -3.17 25.34
CA ALA A 181 5.01 -1.80 25.38
C ALA A 181 4.99 -1.26 26.82
N ASN A 182 6.17 -1.09 27.42
CA ASN A 182 6.33 -0.48 28.74
C ASN A 182 6.79 0.99 28.60
N PRO A 183 5.96 1.98 28.98
CA PRO A 183 6.31 3.40 28.88
C PRO A 183 7.58 3.78 29.64
N ALA A 184 7.86 3.13 30.78
CA ALA A 184 9.07 3.40 31.56
C ALA A 184 10.34 2.98 30.80
N MET A 185 10.32 1.79 30.19
CA MET A 185 11.40 1.30 29.34
C MET A 185 11.58 2.19 28.10
N VAL A 186 10.48 2.64 27.50
CA VAL A 186 10.53 3.56 26.35
C VAL A 186 11.21 4.87 26.74
N HIS A 187 10.83 5.45 27.87
CA HIS A 187 11.43 6.69 28.36
C HIS A 187 12.91 6.51 28.73
N GLU A 188 13.26 5.40 29.38
CA GLU A 188 14.63 5.10 29.80
C GLU A 188 15.58 4.95 28.61
N TYR A 189 15.19 4.20 27.57
CA TYR A 189 16.08 3.82 26.47
C TYR A 189 15.89 4.64 25.19
N PHE A 190 14.71 5.23 24.95
CA PHE A 190 14.37 5.94 23.69
C PHE A 190 14.04 7.43 23.88
N SER A 191 14.47 8.04 24.99
CA SER A 191 14.36 9.49 25.19
C SER A 191 15.35 10.28 24.31
N GLU A 192 15.06 11.57 24.11
CA GLU A 192 15.85 12.45 23.23
C GLU A 192 17.34 12.50 23.59
N GLN A 193 17.65 12.46 24.89
CA GLN A 193 19.01 12.40 25.40
C GLN A 193 19.80 11.19 24.88
N ASN A 194 19.13 10.07 24.56
CA ASN A 194 19.72 8.84 24.04
C ASN A 194 19.82 8.82 22.51
N ILE A 195 19.35 9.84 21.78
CA ILE A 195 19.51 9.89 20.32
C ILE A 195 20.99 9.89 19.89
N PRO A 196 21.89 10.72 20.48
CA PRO A 196 23.27 10.82 20.02
C PRO A 196 24.10 9.59 20.40
N PHE A 197 24.33 8.69 19.45
CA PHE A 197 25.16 7.49 19.66
C PHE A 197 26.65 7.84 19.75
N PHE A 198 27.22 8.43 18.70
CA PHE A 198 28.67 8.66 18.61
C PHE A 198 29.22 9.64 19.65
N ARG A 199 28.42 10.63 20.07
CA ARG A 199 28.83 11.62 21.09
C ARG A 199 28.88 11.03 22.50
N ARG A 200 28.13 9.95 22.75
CA ARG A 200 27.99 9.29 24.04
C ARG A 200 28.56 7.87 24.03
N PHE A 201 29.46 7.54 23.10
CA PHE A 201 29.93 6.17 22.90
C PHE A 201 30.47 5.52 24.19
N HIS A 202 31.09 6.31 25.07
CA HIS A 202 31.59 5.85 26.37
C HIS A 202 30.50 5.61 27.43
N ASP A 203 29.33 6.21 27.27
CA ASP A 203 28.21 6.14 28.22
C ASP A 203 27.15 5.11 27.79
N ILE A 204 27.34 4.44 26.65
CA ILE A 204 26.38 3.48 26.11
C ILE A 204 26.56 2.12 26.77
N SER A 205 25.51 1.68 27.46
CA SER A 205 25.48 0.36 28.10
C SER A 205 25.15 -0.76 27.12
N GLY A 206 25.53 -2.00 27.46
CA GLY A 206 25.11 -3.19 26.70
C GLY A 206 23.59 -3.37 26.64
N ASN A 207 22.87 -3.00 27.72
CA ASN A 207 21.41 -3.01 27.75
C ASN A 207 20.82 -2.01 26.76
N GLU A 208 21.42 -0.83 26.63
CA GLU A 208 20.98 0.16 25.65
C GLU A 208 21.17 -0.34 24.22
N ILE A 209 22.30 -0.99 23.92
CA ILE A 209 22.54 -1.60 22.60
C ILE A 209 21.48 -2.69 22.32
N LEU A 210 21.20 -3.55 23.30
CA LEU A 210 20.19 -4.59 23.18
C LEU A 210 18.79 -4.00 22.93
N MET A 211 18.42 -2.94 23.68
CA MET A 211 17.13 -2.26 23.52
C MET A 211 17.00 -1.55 22.18
N ARG A 212 18.07 -0.94 21.66
CA ARG A 212 18.07 -0.34 20.33
C ARG A 212 17.93 -1.41 19.23
N ALA A 213 18.64 -2.52 19.36
CA ALA A 213 18.56 -3.62 18.41
C ALA A 213 17.16 -4.26 18.41
N SER A 214 16.60 -4.53 19.59
CA SER A 214 15.25 -5.08 19.73
C SER A 214 14.19 -4.10 19.23
N GLY A 215 14.34 -2.80 19.50
CA GLY A 215 13.48 -1.74 18.97
C GLY A 215 13.52 -1.69 17.44
N GLY A 216 14.70 -1.77 16.83
CA GLY A 216 14.85 -1.83 15.38
C GLY A 216 14.16 -3.05 14.76
N ILE A 217 14.35 -4.24 15.34
CA ILE A 217 13.66 -5.46 14.92
C ILE A 217 12.14 -5.30 15.10
N GLY A 218 11.70 -4.72 16.22
CA GLY A 218 10.30 -4.42 16.50
C GLY A 218 9.68 -3.51 15.44
N VAL A 219 10.37 -2.45 15.03
CA VAL A 219 9.92 -1.56 13.95
C VAL A 219 9.77 -2.32 12.63
N ILE A 220 10.75 -3.14 12.26
CA ILE A 220 10.68 -3.96 11.03
C ILE A 220 9.48 -4.91 11.08
N LEU A 221 9.34 -5.68 12.16
CA LEU A 221 8.22 -6.61 12.35
C LEU A 221 6.87 -5.89 12.34
N GLY A 222 6.78 -4.75 13.02
CA GLY A 222 5.57 -3.92 13.08
C GLY A 222 5.16 -3.40 11.70
N LEU A 223 6.12 -2.93 10.90
CA LEU A 223 5.88 -2.49 9.52
C LEU A 223 5.46 -3.65 8.60
N MET A 224 6.12 -4.81 8.73
CA MET A 224 5.78 -5.99 7.95
C MET A 224 4.37 -6.49 8.27
N CYS A 225 4.02 -6.56 9.56
CA CYS A 225 2.70 -7.01 10.00
C CYS A 225 1.61 -6.00 9.68
N SER A 226 1.88 -4.69 9.77
CA SER A 226 0.90 -3.69 9.40
C SER A 226 0.67 -3.73 7.88
N GLN A 227 1.67 -3.44 7.05
CA GLN A 227 1.51 -3.38 5.59
C GLN A 227 1.04 -4.71 5.00
N GLY A 228 1.74 -5.81 5.35
CA GLY A 228 1.42 -7.15 4.85
C GLY A 228 0.09 -7.66 5.41
N GLY A 229 -0.18 -7.47 6.70
CA GLY A 229 -1.42 -7.92 7.34
C GLY A 229 -2.65 -7.23 6.75
N PHE A 230 -2.58 -5.91 6.53
CA PHE A 230 -3.70 -5.17 5.93
C PHE A 230 -3.90 -5.47 4.45
N TYR A 231 -2.82 -5.61 3.68
CA TYR A 231 -2.90 -6.11 2.31
C TYR A 231 -3.63 -7.47 2.26
N ASN A 232 -3.25 -8.41 3.13
CA ASN A 232 -3.89 -9.71 3.20
C ASN A 232 -5.34 -9.63 3.73
N LEU A 233 -5.67 -8.69 4.61
CA LEU A 233 -7.05 -8.46 5.06
C LEU A 233 -7.95 -8.06 3.88
N PHE A 234 -7.51 -7.13 3.04
CA PHE A 234 -8.27 -6.75 1.84
C PHE A 234 -8.32 -7.88 0.81
N ALA A 235 -7.23 -8.63 0.64
CA ALA A 235 -7.20 -9.81 -0.23
C ALA A 235 -8.21 -10.88 0.23
N LEU A 236 -8.27 -11.14 1.54
CA LEU A 236 -9.20 -12.08 2.15
C LEU A 236 -10.64 -11.66 1.92
N ILE A 237 -11.01 -10.42 2.29
CA ILE A 237 -12.36 -9.89 2.11
C ILE A 237 -12.77 -9.98 0.63
N SER A 238 -11.87 -9.56 -0.28
CA SER A 238 -12.16 -9.56 -1.72
C SER A 238 -12.32 -10.97 -2.30
N ASN A 239 -11.59 -11.97 -1.81
CA ASN A 239 -11.70 -13.35 -2.28
C ASN A 239 -12.92 -14.08 -1.68
N VAL A 240 -13.26 -13.81 -0.42
CA VAL A 240 -14.47 -14.36 0.24
C VAL A 240 -15.73 -13.82 -0.44
N LEU A 241 -15.76 -12.52 -0.76
CA LEU A 241 -16.87 -11.90 -1.48
C LEU A 241 -16.87 -12.20 -3.00
N GLY A 242 -15.85 -12.91 -3.50
CA GLY A 242 -15.73 -13.26 -4.91
C GLY A 242 -15.42 -12.10 -5.85
N LEU A 243 -15.00 -10.94 -5.32
CA LEU A 243 -14.69 -9.72 -6.08
C LEU A 243 -13.38 -9.80 -6.87
N SER A 244 -12.47 -10.70 -6.47
CA SER A 244 -11.16 -10.91 -7.12
C SER A 244 -10.73 -12.37 -7.04
N ALA A 245 -9.74 -12.75 -7.84
CA ALA A 245 -9.12 -14.07 -7.83
C ALA A 245 -7.81 -14.05 -7.02
N PRO A 246 -7.34 -15.22 -6.52
CA PRO A 246 -6.07 -15.30 -5.78
C PRO A 246 -4.87 -14.74 -6.56
N LYS A 247 -4.85 -14.92 -7.88
CA LYS A 247 -3.79 -14.40 -8.77
C LYS A 247 -3.68 -12.87 -8.78
N ASP A 248 -4.75 -12.16 -8.44
CA ASP A 248 -4.76 -10.69 -8.41
C ASP A 248 -4.06 -10.15 -7.15
N TRP A 249 -3.79 -11.04 -6.18
CA TRP A 249 -3.19 -10.73 -4.90
C TRP A 249 -1.88 -11.51 -4.69
N PRO A 250 -0.84 -11.29 -5.50
CA PRO A 250 0.45 -11.93 -5.30
C PRO A 250 1.03 -11.60 -3.92
N PRO A 251 1.96 -12.41 -3.39
CA PRO A 251 2.59 -12.16 -2.11
C PRO A 251 3.07 -10.71 -1.98
N PHE A 252 2.85 -10.11 -0.80
CA PHE A 252 3.24 -8.72 -0.57
C PHE A 252 4.77 -8.58 -0.51
N TYR A 253 5.43 -9.50 0.18
CA TYR A 253 6.88 -9.57 0.30
C TYR A 253 7.43 -10.79 -0.47
N GLY A 254 8.61 -10.60 -1.07
CA GLY A 254 9.44 -11.68 -1.59
C GLY A 254 10.31 -12.31 -0.50
N SER A 255 11.26 -13.17 -0.90
CA SER A 255 12.20 -13.77 0.05
C SER A 255 13.16 -12.72 0.61
N PRO A 256 13.29 -12.57 1.94
CA PRO A 256 14.28 -11.66 2.52
C PRO A 256 15.73 -12.00 2.12
N LEU A 257 16.01 -13.26 1.79
CA LEU A 257 17.34 -13.69 1.34
C LEU A 257 17.72 -13.12 -0.03
N GLU A 258 16.75 -12.67 -0.81
CA GLU A 258 17.00 -12.04 -2.11
C GLU A 258 17.33 -10.55 -1.99
N ALA A 259 17.18 -9.96 -0.80
CA ALA A 259 17.44 -8.55 -0.51
C ALA A 259 18.92 -8.19 -0.28
N TYR A 260 19.86 -8.88 -0.92
CA TYR A 260 21.31 -8.66 -0.72
C TYR A 260 21.89 -7.46 -1.47
N SER A 261 21.08 -6.74 -2.26
CA SER A 261 21.48 -5.50 -2.93
C SER A 261 20.30 -4.53 -3.03
N LEU A 262 20.58 -3.23 -3.09
CA LEU A 262 19.54 -2.20 -3.28
C LEU A 262 18.71 -2.45 -4.54
N ARG A 263 19.36 -2.89 -5.63
CA ARG A 263 18.67 -3.26 -6.86
C ARG A 263 17.70 -4.41 -6.62
N ARG A 264 18.10 -5.50 -5.95
CA ARG A 264 17.16 -6.60 -5.71
C ARG A 264 16.07 -6.28 -4.68
N PHE A 265 16.35 -5.38 -3.74
CA PHE A 265 15.37 -4.95 -2.76
C PHE A 265 14.27 -4.05 -3.37
N TRP A 266 14.63 -3.12 -4.26
CA TRP A 266 13.69 -2.16 -4.85
C TRP A 266 13.26 -2.46 -6.30
N GLY A 267 14.10 -3.19 -7.03
CA GLY A 267 13.90 -3.62 -8.43
C GLY A 267 14.98 -3.15 -9.40
#